data_AF-A0A4C1UIE0-F1
#
_entry.id   AF-A0A4C1UIE0-F1
#
_cell.length_a   1.000
_cell.length_b   1.000
_cell.length_c   1.000
_cell.angle_alpha   90.00
_cell.angle_beta   90.00
_cell.angle_gamma   90.00
#
_symmetry.space_group_name_H-M   'P 1'
#
loop_
_entity.id
_entity.type
_entity.pdbx_description
1 polymer ?
#
loop_
_entity_poly.entity_id
_entity_poly.type
_entity_poly.pdbx_seq_one_letter_code
_entity_poly.pdbx_strand_id
1 'polypeptide(L)'
;MIASEHLSGVPLLVLANKQDIPDCMGVHTVKPIFNQNAHLIGARDIMLMATSALTGVGVDEGIRWLVDCIKRNSIDRPPRNREDTL
;
A
#
# COMPACT_ATOMS: atom_id res chain seq x y z
N MET A 1 13.62 -2.04 6.78
CA MET A 1 12.44 -1.84 7.67
C MET A 1 11.59 -0.71 7.10
N ILE A 2 10.26 -0.68 7.30
CA ILE A 2 9.35 0.33 6.70
C ILE A 2 9.75 1.78 7.04
N ALA A 3 10.46 1.97 8.15
CA ALA A 3 11.07 3.23 8.57
C ALA A 3 12.39 3.61 7.84
N SER A 4 12.81 2.87 6.80
CA SER A 4 14.04 3.19 6.06
C SER A 4 13.89 4.53 5.33
N GLU A 5 14.92 5.38 5.39
CA GLU A 5 14.96 6.66 4.67
C GLU A 5 14.80 6.50 3.15
N HIS A 6 15.30 5.39 2.59
CA HIS A 6 15.12 5.05 1.18
C HIS A 6 13.65 4.94 0.77
N LEU A 7 12.77 4.61 1.74
CA LEU A 7 11.33 4.50 1.54
C LEU A 7 10.58 5.80 1.87
N SER A 8 11.23 6.89 2.29
CA SER A 8 10.54 8.13 2.68
C SER A 8 9.62 8.67 1.58
N GLY A 9 8.32 8.83 1.85
CA GLY A 9 7.34 9.28 0.85
C GLY A 9 6.97 8.23 -0.23
N VAL A 10 7.52 7.00 -0.19
CA VAL A 10 7.06 5.90 -1.05
C VAL A 10 5.69 5.42 -0.55
N PRO A 11 4.64 5.39 -1.39
CA PRO A 11 3.31 4.94 -0.98
C PRO A 11 3.31 3.51 -0.44
N LEU A 12 2.44 3.23 0.53
CA LEU A 12 2.34 1.93 1.19
C LEU A 12 0.94 1.33 1.01
N LEU A 13 0.86 0.26 0.22
CA LEU A 13 -0.34 -0.58 0.13
C LEU A 13 -0.19 -1.78 1.06
N VAL A 14 -1.13 -1.93 2.00
CA VAL A 14 -1.21 -3.07 2.92
C VAL A 14 -2.42 -3.91 2.54
N LEU A 15 -2.19 -5.15 2.14
CA LEU A 15 -3.24 -6.10 1.78
C LEU A 15 -3.45 -7.07 2.94
N ALA A 16 -4.59 -6.95 3.63
CA ALA A 16 -5.04 -7.94 4.60
C ALA A 16 -5.59 -9.13 3.81
N ASN A 17 -4.69 -10.02 3.41
CA ASN A 17 -5.00 -11.15 2.53
C ASN A 17 -5.76 -12.28 3.24
N LYS A 18 -6.31 -13.22 2.47
CA LYS A 18 -7.03 -14.43 2.89
C LYS A 18 -8.40 -14.17 3.52
N GLN A 19 -9.07 -13.10 3.11
CA GLN A 19 -10.41 -12.76 3.62
C GLN A 19 -11.50 -13.75 3.15
N ASP A 20 -11.16 -14.70 2.28
CA ASP A 20 -12.00 -15.85 1.91
C ASP A 20 -12.06 -16.93 3.01
N ILE A 21 -11.15 -16.92 3.97
CA ILE A 21 -11.12 -17.91 5.06
C ILE A 21 -12.15 -17.53 6.13
N PRO A 22 -13.01 -18.46 6.58
CA PRO A 22 -13.87 -18.26 7.74
C PRO A 22 -13.05 -17.83 8.98
N ASP A 23 -13.59 -16.91 9.78
CA ASP A 23 -12.92 -16.37 10.97
C ASP A 23 -11.59 -15.63 10.71
N CYS A 24 -11.31 -15.23 9.47
CA CYS A 24 -10.16 -14.39 9.17
C CYS A 24 -10.26 -13.03 9.89
N MET A 25 -9.13 -12.54 10.40
CA MET A 25 -9.08 -11.22 11.01
C MET A 25 -9.42 -10.14 9.97
N GLY A 26 -10.49 -9.40 10.24
CA GLY A 26 -10.95 -8.35 9.35
C GLY A 26 -10.06 -7.09 9.41
N VAL A 27 -10.13 -6.29 8.35
CA VAL A 27 -9.40 -5.02 8.23
C VAL A 27 -9.67 -4.05 9.38
N HIS A 28 -10.87 -4.09 9.96
CA HIS A 28 -11.27 -3.24 11.08
C HIS A 28 -10.40 -3.46 12.34
N THR A 29 -9.85 -4.66 12.52
CA THR A 29 -8.96 -5.00 13.64
C THR A 29 -7.52 -4.55 13.37
N VAL A 30 -7.11 -4.51 12.09
CA VAL A 30 -5.76 -4.13 11.68
C VAL A 30 -5.58 -2.60 11.68
N LYS A 31 -6.62 -1.82 11.33
CA LYS A 31 -6.57 -0.35 11.30
C LYS A 31 -6.09 0.27 12.63
N PRO A 32 -6.62 -0.09 13.82
CA PRO A 32 -6.17 0.46 15.09
C PRO A 32 -4.68 0.20 15.36
N ILE A 33 -4.19 -1.01 15.06
CA ILE A 33 -2.78 -1.38 15.25
C ILE A 33 -1.89 -0.51 14.36
N PHE A 34 -2.32 -0.29 13.11
CA PHE A 34 -1.59 0.58 12.19
C PHE A 34 -1.57 2.03 12.66
N ASN A 35 -2.71 2.54 13.14
CA ASN A 35 -2.82 3.92 13.63
C ASN A 35 -1.96 4.16 14.87
N GLN A 36 -1.89 3.21 15.80
CA GLN A 36 -1.02 3.28 16.97
C GLN A 36 0.47 3.39 16.59
N ASN A 37 0.85 2.76 15.48
CA ASN A 37 2.22 2.72 14.98
C ASN A 37 2.48 3.70 13.82
N ALA A 38 1.55 4.60 13.51
CA ALA A 38 1.64 5.51 12.35
C ALA A 38 2.90 6.38 12.37
N HIS A 39 3.35 6.76 13.57
CA HIS A 39 4.58 7.54 13.77
C HIS A 39 5.84 6.83 13.26
N LEU A 40 5.86 5.49 13.21
CA LEU A 40 6.99 4.69 12.70
C LEU A 40 7.00 4.56 11.17
N ILE A 41 5.87 4.88 10.53
CA ILE A 41 5.70 4.74 9.08
C ILE A 41 6.07 6.05 8.37
N GLY A 42 5.93 7.19 9.03
CA GLY A 42 6.25 8.51 8.46
C GLY A 42 5.19 9.01 7.49
N ALA A 43 5.38 10.23 6.98
CA ALA A 43 4.43 10.89 6.08
C ALA A 43 4.49 10.30 4.66
N ARG A 44 3.44 9.57 4.27
CA ARG A 44 3.26 8.96 2.95
C ARG A 44 1.79 8.59 2.75
N ASP A 45 1.38 8.39 1.51
CA ASP A 45 0.09 7.76 1.19
C ASP A 45 0.06 6.31 1.71
N ILE A 46 -1.00 5.93 2.42
CA ILE A 46 -1.20 4.59 2.97
C ILE A 46 -2.62 4.11 2.66
N MET A 47 -2.74 2.87 2.19
CA MET A 47 -4.03 2.19 2.02
C MET A 47 -3.96 0.82 2.69
N LEU A 48 -5.03 0.47 3.41
CA LEU A 48 -5.23 -0.86 3.96
C LEU A 48 -6.50 -1.45 3.33
N MET A 49 -6.35 -2.58 2.67
CA MET A 49 -7.41 -3.20 1.87
C MET A 49 -7.62 -4.66 2.29
N ALA A 50 -8.89 -5.08 2.33
CA ALA A 50 -9.26 -6.48 2.50
C ALA A 50 -9.04 -7.19 1.16
N THR A 51 -8.33 -8.31 1.16
CA THR A 51 -7.94 -8.97 -0.08
C THR A 51 -8.12 -10.47 0.02
N SER A 52 -8.53 -11.09 -1.08
CA SER A 52 -8.37 -12.52 -1.29
C SER A 52 -7.63 -12.74 -2.59
N ALA A 53 -6.38 -13.17 -2.50
CA ALA A 53 -5.60 -13.55 -3.67
C ALA A 53 -6.22 -14.76 -4.41
N LEU A 54 -7.01 -15.58 -3.72
CA LEU A 54 -7.68 -16.75 -4.32
C LEU A 54 -8.84 -16.33 -5.23
N THR A 55 -9.65 -15.37 -4.80
CA THR A 55 -10.83 -14.92 -5.57
C THR A 55 -10.57 -13.67 -6.40
N GLY A 56 -9.41 -13.02 -6.21
CA GLY A 56 -9.03 -11.77 -6.87
C GLY A 56 -9.60 -10.50 -6.22
N VAL A 57 -10.47 -10.64 -5.22
CA VAL A 57 -11.10 -9.49 -4.53
C VAL A 57 -10.03 -8.59 -3.91
N GLY A 58 -10.07 -7.30 -4.25
CA GLY A 58 -9.21 -6.26 -3.68
C GLY A 58 -7.77 -6.23 -4.22
N VAL A 59 -7.41 -7.13 -5.14
CA VAL A 59 -6.07 -7.10 -5.77
C VAL A 59 -6.00 -5.93 -6.75
N ASP A 60 -6.94 -5.91 -7.68
CA ASP A 60 -6.98 -5.00 -8.80
C ASP A 60 -7.16 -3.54 -8.34
N GLU A 61 -8.10 -3.32 -7.40
CA GLU A 61 -8.34 -2.02 -6.76
C GLU A 61 -7.10 -1.51 -6.02
N GLY A 62 -6.42 -2.39 -5.28
CA GLY A 62 -5.23 -2.05 -4.52
C GLY A 62 -4.09 -1.61 -5.44
N ILE A 63 -3.85 -2.36 -6.51
CA ILE A 63 -2.82 -2.03 -7.50
C ILE A 63 -3.13 -0.72 -8.21
N ARG A 64 -4.38 -0.49 -8.63
CA ARG A 64 -4.79 0.78 -9.26
C ARG A 64 -4.54 1.97 -8.33
N TRP A 65 -4.93 1.86 -7.07
CA TRP A 65 -4.63 2.89 -6.07
C TRP A 65 -3.13 3.18 -5.94
N LEU A 66 -2.31 2.12 -5.88
CA LEU A 66 -0.86 2.26 -5.77
C LEU A 66 -0.26 2.98 -6.98
N VAL A 67 -0.71 2.65 -8.18
CA VAL A 67 -0.29 3.32 -9.42
C VAL A 67 -0.65 4.80 -9.39
N ASP A 68 -1.84 5.16 -8.94
CA ASP A 68 -2.26 6.57 -8.85
C ASP A 68 -1.43 7.35 -7.83
N CYS A 69 -1.10 6.75 -6.68
CA CYS A 69 -0.19 7.34 -5.71
C CYS A 69 1.21 7.57 -6.30
N ILE A 70 1.76 6.59 -7.03
CA ILE A 70 3.07 6.72 -7.67
C ILE A 70 3.07 7.84 -8.71
N LYS A 71 2.02 7.93 -9.54
CA LYS A 71 1.88 8.99 -10.54
C LYS A 71 1.84 10.38 -9.88
N ARG A 72 1.06 10.57 -8.81
CA ARG A 72 1.02 11.84 -8.06
C ARG A 72 2.37 12.19 -7.43
N ASN A 73 3.07 11.18 -6.92
CA ASN A 73 4.39 11.34 -6.29
C ASN A 73 5.55 11.46 -7.30
N SER A 74 5.28 11.49 -8.61
CA SER A 74 6.33 11.52 -9.64
C SER A 74 7.14 12.83 -9.66
N ILE A 75 6.64 13.90 -9.05
CA ILE A 75 7.36 15.17 -8.90
C ILE A 75 8.46 15.03 -7.84
N ASP A 76 8.10 14.54 -6.65
CA ASP A 76 9.04 14.38 -5.52
C ASP A 76 9.93 13.14 -5.66
N ARG A 77 9.43 12.11 -6.33
CA ARG A 77 10.15 10.86 -6.65
C ARG A 77 10.01 10.51 -8.14
N PRO A 78 10.77 11.18 -9.02
CA PRO A 78 10.70 10.91 -10.45
C PRO A 78 11.16 9.49 -10.80
N PRO A 79 10.59 8.89 -11.87
CA PRO A 79 11.07 7.62 -12.40
C PRO A 79 12.56 7.70 -12.74
N ARG A 80 13.32 6.67 -12.35
CA ARG A 80 14.77 6.61 -12.60
C ARG A 80 15.11 6.34 -14.07
N ASN A 81 14.22 5.71 -14.83
CA ASN A 81 14.44 5.33 -16.22
C ASN A 81 13.52 6.13 -17.16
N ARG A 82 13.82 7.40 -17.41
CA ARG A 82 13.03 8.23 -18.34
C ARG A 82 13.13 7.80 -19.82
N GLU A 83 13.94 6.80 -20.16
CA GLU A 83 14.30 6.46 -21.55
C GLU A 83 13.64 5.21 -22.16
N ASP A 84 12.85 4.41 -21.41
CA ASP A 84 12.25 3.16 -21.95
C ASP A 84 10.93 3.36 -22.72
N THR A 85 10.61 4.60 -23.10
CA THR A 85 9.49 4.91 -24.00
C THR A 85 9.96 5.80 -25.14
N LEU A 86 10.66 5.18 -26.09
CA LEU A 86 10.72 5.58 -27.49
C LEU A 86 10.36 4.37 -28.36
#